data_AF-A0A6C0IB65-F1
#
_entry.id   AF-A0A6C0IB65-F1
#
_cell.length_a   1.000
_cell.length_b   1.000
_cell.length_c   1.000
_cell.angle_alpha   90.00
_cell.angle_beta   90.00
_cell.angle_gamma   90.00
#
_symmetry.space_group_name_H-M   'P 1'
#
loop_
_entity.id
_entity.type
_entity.pdbx_description
1 polymer ?
#
loop_
_entity_poly.entity_id
_entity_poly.type
_entity_poly.pdbx_seq_one_letter_code
_entity_poly.pdbx_strand_id
1 'polypeptide(L)'
;MSGPEGATPVLRPGQLFEQRTSRDKARLRAYNQLLEQIYTKIKSASRVAANNWIIYTVPPFVLGLPKIDLEDCVVYLVFQLRQAGYEVRYTYPNMLYVSWKHHERNYILQESPIMKAMLPPPPKPSTAQGPQRGQEPPKKTIRFQDPASIGTSFLPPQQAQARSAGEYNPPNSFLTAITGTGNPQRQNTVNDLLQF
;
A
#
# COMPACT_ATOMS: atom_id res chain seq x y z
N MET A 1 -40.59 -1.67 60.92
CA MET A 1 -40.97 -1.04 59.65
C MET A 1 -41.35 -2.17 58.71
N SER A 2 -42.65 -2.47 58.65
CA SER A 2 -43.22 -3.62 57.97
C SER A 2 -43.30 -3.36 56.46
N GLY A 3 -42.69 -4.21 55.65
CA GLY A 3 -42.90 -4.22 54.20
C GLY A 3 -44.28 -4.80 53.88
N PRO A 4 -44.95 -4.35 52.80
CA PRO A 4 -46.27 -4.86 52.45
C PRO A 4 -46.16 -6.31 51.93
N GLU A 5 -46.49 -7.28 52.78
CA GLU A 5 -46.72 -8.67 52.39
C GLU A 5 -48.05 -8.76 51.62
N GLY A 6 -47.99 -9.10 50.32
CA GLY A 6 -49.18 -9.32 49.49
C GLY A 6 -49.13 -8.74 48.08
N ALA A 7 -48.06 -8.03 47.70
CA ALA A 7 -47.93 -7.54 46.32
C ALA A 7 -47.74 -8.69 45.33
N THR A 8 -48.68 -8.87 44.40
CA THR A 8 -48.56 -9.86 43.32
C THR A 8 -47.33 -9.52 42.46
N PRO A 9 -46.38 -10.43 42.26
CA PRO A 9 -45.21 -10.16 41.44
C PRO A 9 -45.64 -9.91 39.99
N VAL A 10 -45.48 -8.67 39.52
CA VAL A 10 -45.82 -8.28 38.15
C VAL A 10 -44.56 -8.34 37.29
N LEU A 11 -44.48 -9.34 36.41
CA LEU A 11 -43.45 -9.38 35.37
C LEU A 11 -43.78 -8.33 34.29
N ARG A 12 -42.89 -7.36 34.09
CA ARG A 12 -43.07 -6.38 33.02
C ARG A 12 -42.77 -7.02 31.66
N PRO A 13 -43.58 -6.77 30.60
CA PRO A 13 -43.32 -7.28 29.25
C PRO A 13 -41.90 -7.01 28.71
N GLY A 14 -41.28 -5.89 29.10
CA GLY A 14 -39.92 -5.54 28.68
C GLY A 14 -38.82 -6.42 29.28
N GLN A 15 -39.04 -7.01 30.45
CA GLN A 15 -38.05 -7.89 31.10
C GLN A 15 -37.94 -9.26 30.42
N LEU A 16 -38.89 -9.65 29.57
CA LEU A 16 -38.84 -10.91 28.83
C LEU A 16 -37.69 -10.99 27.82
N PHE A 17 -37.22 -9.86 27.30
CA PHE A 17 -36.17 -9.83 26.28
C PHE A 17 -34.79 -9.48 26.83
N GLU A 18 -34.66 -9.20 28.12
CA GLU A 18 -33.43 -8.70 28.73
C GLU A 18 -32.30 -9.75 28.64
N GLN A 19 -32.59 -11.01 28.94
CA GLN A 19 -31.61 -12.10 28.80
C GLN A 19 -31.20 -12.34 27.34
N ARG A 20 -32.17 -12.33 26.42
CA ARG A 20 -31.89 -12.49 24.98
C ARG A 20 -31.00 -11.37 24.47
N THR A 21 -31.37 -10.13 24.79
CA THR A 21 -30.63 -8.92 24.43
C THR A 21 -29.21 -8.96 25.01
N SER A 22 -29.04 -9.40 26.26
CA SER A 22 -27.73 -9.53 26.90
C SER A 22 -26.83 -10.53 26.15
N ARG A 23 -27.39 -11.68 25.75
CA ARG A 23 -26.68 -12.70 24.96
C ARG A 23 -26.30 -12.19 23.57
N ASP A 24 -27.21 -11.49 22.89
CA ASP A 24 -26.96 -10.95 21.55
C ASP A 24 -25.91 -9.84 21.60
N LYS A 25 -25.93 -8.98 22.63
CA LYS A 25 -24.86 -8.01 22.90
C LYS A 25 -23.51 -8.68 23.11
N ALA A 26 -23.46 -9.79 23.85
CA ALA A 26 -22.22 -10.53 24.07
C ALA A 26 -21.66 -11.14 22.76
N ARG A 27 -22.53 -11.67 21.89
CA ARG A 27 -22.15 -12.15 20.55
C ARG A 27 -21.59 -11.03 19.68
N LEU A 28 -22.25 -9.88 19.66
CA LEU A 28 -21.80 -8.72 18.91
C LEU A 28 -20.41 -8.23 19.37
N ARG A 29 -20.14 -8.23 20.67
CA ARG A 29 -18.79 -7.91 21.21
C ARG A 29 -17.74 -8.87 20.66
N ALA A 30 -18.05 -10.17 20.60
CA ALA A 30 -17.13 -11.18 20.09
C ALA A 30 -16.82 -10.95 18.60
N TYR A 31 -17.84 -10.66 17.81
CA TYR A 31 -17.68 -10.36 16.39
C TYR A 31 -16.83 -9.11 16.16
N ASN A 32 -17.06 -8.06 16.93
CA ASN A 32 -16.30 -6.82 16.82
C ASN A 32 -14.83 -7.01 17.22
N GLN A 33 -14.56 -7.82 18.25
CA GLN A 33 -13.19 -8.14 18.66
C GLN A 33 -12.43 -8.90 17.57
N LEU A 34 -13.08 -9.86 16.89
CA LEU A 34 -12.48 -10.56 15.75
C LEU A 34 -12.25 -9.62 14.57
N LEU A 35 -13.19 -8.71 14.30
CA LEU A 35 -13.05 -7.71 13.25
C LEU A 35 -11.84 -6.79 13.50
N GLU A 36 -11.65 -6.35 14.74
CA GLU A 36 -10.49 -5.53 15.14
C GLU A 36 -9.16 -6.26 14.95
N GLN A 37 -9.11 -7.56 15.26
CA GLN A 37 -7.93 -8.38 15.00
C GLN A 37 -7.59 -8.46 13.51
N ILE A 38 -8.62 -8.61 12.66
CA ILE A 38 -8.43 -8.62 11.20
C ILE A 38 -7.88 -7.28 10.74
N TYR A 39 -8.45 -6.15 11.15
CA TYR A 39 -7.94 -4.82 10.78
C TYR A 39 -6.50 -4.58 11.25
N THR A 40 -6.17 -5.03 12.47
CA THR A 40 -4.80 -4.94 12.98
C THR A 40 -3.82 -5.74 12.12
N LYS A 41 -4.21 -6.96 11.73
CA LYS A 41 -3.43 -7.80 10.82
C LYS A 41 -3.27 -7.17 9.43
N ILE A 42 -4.32 -6.59 8.87
CA ILE A 42 -4.28 -5.86 7.59
C ILE A 42 -3.27 -4.71 7.68
N LYS A 43 -3.37 -3.88 8.73
CA LYS A 43 -2.48 -2.73 8.94
C LYS A 43 -1.02 -3.15 9.12
N SER A 44 -0.78 -4.25 9.83
CA SER A 44 0.56 -4.80 10.00
C SER A 44 1.10 -5.37 8.68
N ALA A 45 0.29 -6.16 7.98
CA ALA A 45 0.66 -6.76 6.69
C ALA A 45 1.00 -5.70 5.65
N SER A 46 0.19 -4.64 5.53
CA SER A 46 0.45 -3.52 4.62
C SER A 46 1.75 -2.76 4.89
N ARG A 47 2.31 -2.83 6.11
CA ARG A 47 3.57 -2.17 6.47
C ARG A 47 4.78 -3.07 6.24
N VAL A 48 4.64 -4.35 6.55
CA VAL A 48 5.76 -5.30 6.57
C VAL A 48 5.91 -5.99 5.22
N ALA A 49 4.80 -6.40 4.61
CA ALA A 49 4.78 -7.10 3.33
C ALA A 49 4.26 -6.15 2.25
N ALA A 50 4.93 -6.13 1.10
CA ALA A 50 4.38 -5.54 -0.14
C ALA A 50 3.17 -6.33 -0.69
N ASN A 51 2.61 -7.24 0.12
CA ASN A 51 1.48 -8.07 -0.24
C ASN A 51 0.19 -7.35 0.13
N ASN A 52 -0.70 -7.20 -0.84
CA ASN A 52 -1.99 -6.50 -0.67
C ASN A 52 -3.12 -7.44 -0.23
N TRP A 53 -2.77 -8.50 0.48
CA TRP A 53 -3.70 -9.54 0.92
C TRP A 53 -3.22 -10.24 2.20
N ILE A 54 -4.17 -10.80 2.94
CA ILE A 54 -3.93 -11.68 4.09
C ILE A 54 -4.84 -12.90 4.06
N ILE A 55 -4.39 -13.95 4.72
CA ILE A 55 -5.22 -15.09 5.10
C ILE A 55 -5.43 -15.03 6.61
N TYR A 56 -6.70 -15.06 7.02
CA TYR A 56 -7.11 -15.05 8.43
C TYR A 56 -7.91 -16.31 8.73
N THR A 57 -7.49 -17.05 9.75
CA THR A 57 -8.22 -18.20 10.27
C THR A 57 -9.10 -17.74 11.43
N VAL A 58 -10.41 -17.86 11.28
CA VAL A 58 -11.39 -17.46 12.30
C VAL A 58 -11.31 -18.42 13.49
N PRO A 59 -11.02 -17.94 14.71
CA PRO A 59 -11.00 -18.76 15.91
C PRO A 59 -12.39 -19.35 16.21
N PRO A 60 -12.47 -20.60 16.71
CA PRO A 60 -13.74 -21.23 17.07
C PRO A 60 -14.39 -20.65 18.34
N PHE A 61 -13.62 -19.93 19.17
CA PHE A 61 -14.09 -19.26 20.37
C PHE A 61 -13.27 -18.02 20.67
N VAL A 62 -13.84 -17.10 21.44
CA VAL A 62 -13.17 -15.91 21.97
C VAL A 62 -13.19 -15.99 23.50
N LEU A 63 -12.02 -15.79 24.12
CA LEU A 63 -11.87 -15.89 25.58
C LEU A 63 -12.76 -14.87 26.30
N GLY A 64 -13.48 -15.33 27.32
CA GLY A 64 -14.36 -14.48 28.13
C GLY A 64 -15.72 -14.16 27.50
N LEU A 65 -16.05 -14.77 26.36
CA LEU A 65 -17.33 -14.58 25.68
C LEU A 65 -18.07 -15.92 25.49
N PRO A 66 -19.41 -15.90 25.35
CA PRO A 66 -20.18 -17.13 25.16
C PRO A 66 -19.83 -17.81 23.83
N LYS A 67 -20.19 -19.08 23.70
CA LYS A 67 -20.02 -19.85 22.46
C LYS A 67 -20.58 -19.07 21.27
N ILE A 68 -19.75 -18.96 20.24
CA ILE A 68 -20.05 -18.24 19.02
C ILE A 68 -20.45 -19.24 17.94
N ASP A 69 -21.48 -18.90 17.17
CA ASP A 69 -21.84 -19.63 15.96
C ASP A 69 -20.93 -19.16 14.82
N LEU A 70 -20.07 -20.06 14.33
CA LEU A 70 -19.01 -19.73 13.38
C LEU A 70 -19.57 -19.23 12.04
N GLU A 71 -20.66 -19.83 11.56
CA GLU A 71 -21.32 -19.45 10.31
C GLU A 71 -21.81 -17.99 10.37
N ASP A 72 -22.56 -17.64 11.42
CA ASP A 72 -23.05 -16.28 11.67
C ASP A 72 -21.89 -15.29 11.82
N CYS A 73 -20.82 -15.70 12.50
CA CYS A 73 -19.62 -14.89 12.67
C CYS A 73 -18.97 -14.56 11.33
N VAL A 74 -18.75 -15.58 10.48
CA VAL A 74 -18.15 -15.42 9.16
C VAL A 74 -19.01 -14.50 8.30
N VAL A 75 -20.33 -14.69 8.29
CA VAL A 75 -21.26 -13.82 7.56
C VAL A 75 -21.13 -12.37 8.00
N TYR A 76 -21.11 -12.11 9.32
CA TYR A 76 -20.92 -10.76 9.85
C TYR A 76 -19.59 -10.14 9.43
N LEU A 77 -18.49 -10.88 9.55
CA LEU A 77 -17.15 -10.40 9.18
C LEU A 77 -17.06 -10.08 7.68
N VAL A 78 -17.55 -10.98 6.83
CA VAL A 78 -17.58 -10.78 5.38
C VAL A 78 -18.41 -9.55 5.00
N PHE A 79 -19.58 -9.38 5.63
CA PHE A 79 -20.44 -8.24 5.39
C PHE A 79 -19.77 -6.91 5.75
N GLN A 80 -19.13 -6.83 6.92
CA GLN A 80 -18.46 -5.61 7.37
C GLN A 80 -17.22 -5.27 6.53
N LEU A 81 -16.42 -6.28 6.19
CA LEU A 81 -15.22 -6.09 5.37
C LEU A 81 -15.58 -5.64 3.94
N ARG A 82 -16.67 -6.18 3.36
CA ARG A 82 -17.15 -5.76 2.04
C ARG A 82 -17.69 -4.33 2.04
N GLN A 83 -18.42 -3.93 3.08
CA GLN A 83 -18.87 -2.54 3.23
C GLN A 83 -17.70 -1.55 3.31
N ALA A 84 -16.58 -1.95 3.92
CA ALA A 84 -15.36 -1.15 3.95
C ALA A 84 -14.58 -1.16 2.62
N GLY A 85 -15.05 -1.85 1.58
CA GLY A 85 -14.42 -1.88 0.26
C GLY A 85 -13.29 -2.90 0.10
N TYR A 86 -13.17 -3.87 1.02
CA TYR A 86 -12.24 -4.99 0.88
C TYR A 86 -12.84 -6.10 0.02
N GLU A 87 -11.99 -6.75 -0.78
CA GLU A 87 -12.36 -7.98 -1.47
C GLU A 87 -12.17 -9.17 -0.52
N VAL A 88 -13.24 -9.95 -0.31
CA VAL A 88 -13.26 -11.03 0.68
C VAL A 88 -13.79 -12.33 0.09
N ARG A 89 -13.03 -13.40 0.28
CA ARG A 89 -13.38 -14.77 -0.13
C ARG A 89 -13.31 -15.69 1.08
N TYR A 90 -14.40 -16.45 1.30
CA TYR A 90 -14.47 -17.44 2.37
C TYR A 90 -14.13 -18.83 1.81
N THR A 91 -13.34 -19.57 2.57
CA THR A 91 -12.97 -20.96 2.31
C THR A 91 -13.28 -21.80 3.55
N TYR A 92 -14.09 -22.84 3.37
CA TYR A 92 -14.45 -23.78 4.43
C TYR A 92 -13.20 -24.45 5.04
N PRO A 93 -13.13 -24.66 6.37
CA PRO A 93 -14.18 -24.43 7.37
C PRO A 93 -14.20 -23.03 8.02
N ASN A 94 -13.07 -22.33 8.11
CA ASN A 94 -12.97 -21.10 8.90
C ASN A 94 -11.94 -20.11 8.34
N MET A 95 -11.60 -20.20 7.06
CA MET A 95 -10.55 -19.40 6.47
C MET A 95 -11.15 -18.24 5.67
N LEU A 96 -10.63 -17.04 5.91
CA LEU A 96 -10.98 -15.82 5.20
C LEU A 96 -9.76 -15.29 4.46
N TYR A 97 -9.89 -15.16 3.15
CA TYR A 97 -8.98 -14.40 2.32
C TYR A 97 -9.49 -12.97 2.20
N VAL A 98 -8.64 -12.00 2.51
CA VAL A 98 -8.96 -10.57 2.43
C VAL A 98 -7.89 -9.86 1.60
N SER A 99 -8.30 -9.14 0.55
CA SER A 99 -7.42 -8.35 -0.32
C SER A 99 -7.87 -6.89 -0.43
N TRP A 100 -6.89 -5.99 -0.53
CA TRP A 100 -7.08 -4.55 -0.79
C TRP A 100 -6.28 -4.06 -2.00
N LYS A 101 -5.91 -4.98 -2.90
CA LYS A 101 -5.16 -4.68 -4.13
C LYS A 101 -5.83 -3.61 -5.00
N HIS A 102 -7.16 -3.54 -5.00
CA HIS A 102 -7.88 -2.50 -5.72
C HIS A 102 -7.60 -1.09 -5.17
N HIS A 103 -7.51 -0.93 -3.84
CA HIS A 103 -7.21 0.36 -3.22
C HIS A 103 -5.79 0.84 -3.52
N GLU A 104 -4.81 -0.08 -3.54
CA GLU A 104 -3.41 0.26 -3.84
C GLU A 104 -3.25 0.82 -5.27
N ARG A 105 -3.91 0.24 -6.28
CA ARG A 105 -3.85 0.78 -7.66
C ARG A 105 -4.39 2.20 -7.74
N ASN A 106 -5.50 2.49 -7.06
CA ASN A 106 -6.07 3.83 -7.04
C ASN A 106 -5.11 4.83 -6.38
N TYR A 107 -4.48 4.45 -5.26
CA TYR A 107 -3.47 5.26 -4.60
C TYR A 107 -2.29 5.59 -5.53
N ILE A 108 -1.72 4.58 -6.19
CA ILE A 108 -0.59 4.76 -7.08
C ILE A 108 -0.93 5.71 -8.22
N LEU A 109 -2.10 5.53 -8.84
CA LEU A 109 -2.56 6.35 -9.97
C LEU A 109 -2.91 7.79 -9.60
N GLN A 110 -3.57 8.02 -8.47
CA GLN A 110 -4.13 9.33 -8.14
C GLN A 110 -3.24 10.15 -7.21
N GLU A 111 -2.54 9.50 -6.29
CA GLU A 111 -1.90 10.17 -5.16
C GLU A 111 -0.37 10.08 -5.17
N SER A 112 0.21 9.17 -5.95
CA SER A 112 1.66 9.01 -5.92
C SER A 112 2.37 10.28 -6.43
N PRO A 113 3.32 10.83 -5.65
CA PRO A 113 4.07 12.02 -6.06
C PRO A 113 4.93 11.75 -7.30
N ILE A 114 5.34 10.49 -7.49
CA ILE A 114 6.10 10.04 -8.66
C ILE A 114 5.23 10.11 -9.93
N MET A 115 3.99 9.59 -9.91
CA MET A 115 3.12 9.73 -11.09
C MET A 115 2.73 11.18 -11.35
N LYS A 116 2.47 11.97 -10.30
CA LYS A 116 2.22 13.42 -10.44
C LYS A 116 3.39 14.16 -11.10
N ALA A 117 4.63 13.74 -10.86
CA ALA A 117 5.82 14.29 -11.50
C ALA A 117 6.06 13.77 -12.93
N MET A 118 5.57 12.56 -13.24
CA MET A 118 5.70 11.93 -14.56
C MET A 118 4.60 12.36 -15.55
N LEU A 119 3.43 12.80 -15.07
CA LEU A 119 2.39 13.31 -15.95
C LEU A 119 2.83 14.67 -16.54
N PRO A 120 2.74 14.85 -17.87
CA PRO A 120 2.98 16.15 -18.46
C PRO A 120 1.95 17.16 -17.90
N PRO A 121 2.36 18.41 -17.66
CA PRO A 121 1.42 19.44 -17.22
C PRO A 121 0.24 19.51 -18.21
N PRO A 122 -1.00 19.72 -17.73
CA PRO A 122 -2.15 19.83 -18.61
C PRO A 122 -1.83 20.88 -19.69
N PRO A 123 -2.21 20.64 -20.95
CA PRO A 123 -1.99 21.61 -22.01
C PRO A 123 -2.66 22.91 -21.56
N LYS A 124 -1.83 23.94 -21.33
CA LYS A 124 -2.33 25.27 -20.99
C LYS A 124 -3.33 25.65 -22.09
N PRO A 125 -4.54 26.12 -21.76
CA PRO A 125 -5.43 26.64 -22.79
C PRO A 125 -4.62 27.64 -23.60
N SER A 126 -4.57 27.40 -24.91
CA SER A 126 -3.84 28.23 -25.86
C SER A 126 -4.44 29.62 -25.81
N THR A 127 -3.89 30.50 -24.98
CA THR A 127 -4.16 31.93 -25.06
C THR A 127 -3.57 32.38 -26.39
N ALA A 128 -4.46 32.67 -27.34
CA ALA A 128 -4.12 33.24 -28.62
C ALA A 128 -3.32 34.55 -28.42
N GLN A 129 -2.12 34.57 -28.99
CA GLN A 129 -1.41 35.68 -29.64
C GLN A 129 -1.57 37.13 -29.10
N GLY A 130 -0.54 37.60 -28.38
CA GLY A 130 0.10 38.95 -28.44
C GLY A 130 -0.68 40.21 -27.97
N PRO A 131 -0.03 41.36 -27.65
CA PRO A 131 1.35 41.75 -27.99
C PRO A 131 2.24 42.25 -26.82
N GLN A 132 3.50 42.53 -27.17
CA GLN A 132 4.67 42.94 -26.36
C GLN A 132 4.44 44.09 -25.35
N ARG A 133 4.89 43.92 -24.09
CA ARG A 133 5.85 44.81 -23.38
C ARG A 133 5.99 44.40 -21.91
N GLY A 134 7.24 44.27 -21.44
CA GLY A 134 7.60 44.60 -20.06
C GLY A 134 7.98 43.43 -19.13
N GLN A 135 9.30 43.28 -18.95
CA GLN A 135 10.00 42.86 -17.72
C GLN A 135 9.69 41.47 -17.12
N GLU A 136 10.54 40.49 -17.44
CA GLU A 136 10.71 39.27 -16.65
C GLU A 136 11.73 39.51 -15.50
N PRO A 137 11.49 39.02 -14.27
CA PRO A 137 12.48 39.05 -13.19
C PRO A 137 13.65 38.06 -13.45
N PRO A 138 14.88 38.35 -12.99
CA PRO A 138 16.06 37.62 -13.43
C PRO A 138 16.09 36.18 -12.90
N LYS A 139 16.08 35.21 -13.82
CA LYS A 139 16.50 33.83 -13.56
C LYS A 139 18.00 33.84 -13.23
N LYS A 140 18.36 33.40 -12.03
CA LYS A 140 19.76 33.20 -11.62
C LYS A 140 20.36 32.05 -12.44
N THR A 141 20.94 32.38 -13.59
CA THR A 141 21.99 31.56 -14.20
C THR A 141 23.27 31.84 -13.44
N ILE A 142 23.76 30.85 -12.69
CA ILE A 142 25.13 30.88 -12.16
C ILE A 142 26.06 30.70 -13.35
N ARG A 143 26.66 31.80 -13.81
CA ARG A 143 27.72 31.79 -14.81
C ARG A 143 29.05 31.75 -14.06
N PHE A 144 29.73 30.60 -14.10
CA PHE A 144 31.13 30.55 -13.67
C PHE A 144 31.96 31.43 -14.60
N GLN A 145 32.78 32.28 -14.00
CA GLN A 145 33.64 33.24 -14.68
C GLN A 145 35.03 32.60 -14.74
N ASP A 146 35.46 32.19 -15.93
CA ASP A 146 36.82 31.71 -16.14
C ASP A 146 37.78 32.92 -16.10
N PRO A 147 38.83 32.91 -15.26
CA PRO A 147 39.88 33.91 -15.32
C PRO A 147 40.72 33.70 -16.58
N ALA A 148 40.88 34.79 -17.33
CA ALA A 148 41.58 34.82 -18.59
C ALA A 148 43.07 34.44 -18.48
N SER A 149 43.48 33.59 -19.42
CA SER A 149 44.71 33.67 -20.23
C SER A 149 46.08 33.72 -19.54
N ILE A 150 46.77 32.57 -19.55
CA ILE A 150 48.18 32.52 -19.96
C ILE A 150 48.25 31.58 -21.17
N GLY A 151 48.70 32.14 -22.29
CA GLY A 151 48.66 31.50 -23.59
C GLY A 151 49.67 30.37 -23.74
N THR A 152 49.18 29.25 -24.26
CA THR A 152 50.00 28.33 -25.05
C THR A 152 49.13 27.81 -26.18
N SER A 153 49.56 28.06 -27.41
CA SER A 153 48.92 27.60 -28.64
C SER A 153 48.90 26.08 -28.72
N PHE A 154 47.72 25.48 -28.54
CA PHE A 154 47.44 24.11 -28.93
C PHE A 154 46.15 24.11 -29.75
N LEU A 155 46.21 23.48 -30.93
CA LEU A 155 45.07 23.25 -31.81
C LEU A 155 43.94 22.55 -31.03
N PRO A 156 42.67 22.99 -31.15
CA PRO A 156 41.56 22.28 -30.55
C PRO A 156 41.30 20.96 -31.33
N PRO A 157 41.09 19.82 -30.65
CA PRO A 157 40.32 18.75 -31.24
C PRO A 157 38.89 19.24 -31.44
N GLN A 158 38.29 18.79 -32.55
CA GLN A 158 36.94 19.06 -33.00
C GLN A 158 35.91 19.20 -31.86
N GLN A 159 35.16 20.29 -31.88
CA GLN A 159 34.13 20.65 -30.90
C GLN A 159 33.15 19.49 -30.67
N ALA A 160 33.15 18.92 -29.46
CA ALA A 160 32.03 18.13 -28.98
C ALA A 160 30.88 19.09 -28.68
N GLN A 161 29.93 19.18 -29.61
CA GLN A 161 28.67 19.88 -29.41
C GLN A 161 27.99 19.30 -28.15
N ALA A 162 27.55 20.17 -27.24
CA ALA A 162 26.81 19.75 -26.04
C ALA A 162 25.51 19.08 -26.48
N ARG A 163 25.47 17.75 -26.42
CA ARG A 163 24.31 16.96 -26.83
C ARG A 163 23.21 17.09 -25.79
N SER A 164 22.00 17.38 -26.27
CA SER A 164 20.78 17.35 -25.46
C SER A 164 20.62 15.97 -24.83
N ALA A 165 19.99 15.88 -23.65
CA ALA A 165 19.78 14.61 -22.94
C ALA A 165 19.05 13.55 -23.78
N GLY A 166 18.31 13.95 -24.82
CA GLY A 166 17.65 13.06 -25.77
C GLY A 166 18.57 12.35 -26.77
N GLU A 167 19.84 12.77 -26.89
CA GLU A 167 20.84 12.19 -27.81
C GLU A 167 21.92 11.36 -27.07
N TYR A 168 21.72 11.09 -25.78
CA TYR A 168 22.64 10.29 -24.99
C TYR A 168 22.56 8.81 -25.39
N ASN A 169 23.63 8.29 -25.99
CA ASN A 169 23.79 6.86 -26.22
C ASN A 169 24.77 6.32 -25.16
N PRO A 170 24.31 5.52 -24.18
CA PRO A 170 25.16 5.08 -23.08
C PRO A 170 26.32 4.19 -23.57
N PRO A 171 27.48 4.25 -22.90
CA PRO A 171 28.59 3.35 -23.17
C PRO A 171 28.19 1.88 -22.95
N ASN A 172 28.77 0.95 -23.71
CA ASN A 172 28.47 -0.48 -23.60
C ASN A 172 28.68 -1.04 -22.18
N SER A 173 29.61 -0.48 -21.40
CA SER A 173 29.81 -0.86 -20.00
C SER A 173 28.58 -0.61 -19.11
N PHE A 174 27.76 0.38 -19.46
CA PHE A 174 26.50 0.68 -18.77
C PHE A 174 25.43 -0.36 -19.08
N LEU A 175 25.35 -0.85 -20.32
CA LEU A 175 24.39 -1.89 -20.71
C LEU A 175 24.66 -3.22 -19.99
N THR A 176 25.93 -3.60 -19.85
CA THR A 176 26.32 -4.82 -19.12
C THR A 176 25.93 -4.79 -17.64
N ALA A 177 25.88 -3.60 -17.03
CA ALA A 177 25.53 -3.45 -15.61
C ALA A 177 24.00 -3.58 -15.37
N ILE A 178 23.17 -3.18 -16.33
CA ILE A 178 21.71 -3.24 -16.22
C ILE A 178 21.15 -4.59 -16.71
N THR A 179 21.83 -5.26 -17.64
CA THR A 179 21.52 -6.64 -18.02
C THR A 179 22.32 -7.57 -17.12
N GLY A 180 21.78 -7.91 -15.95
CA GLY A 180 22.41 -8.88 -15.05
C GLY A 180 22.61 -10.24 -15.72
N THR A 181 23.76 -10.45 -16.36
CA THR A 181 24.19 -11.73 -16.91
C THR A 181 25.53 -12.11 -16.28
N GLY A 182 25.43 -13.04 -15.33
CA GLY A 182 26.36 -14.13 -15.04
C GLY A 182 27.85 -13.92 -15.32
N ASN A 183 28.59 -13.75 -14.22
CA ASN A 183 30.02 -14.01 -14.08
C ASN A 183 30.45 -15.36 -14.74
N PRO A 184 31.38 -15.39 -15.73
CA PRO A 184 31.86 -16.63 -16.34
C PRO A 184 33.12 -17.18 -15.63
N GLN A 185 33.11 -17.25 -14.29
CA GLN A 185 34.24 -17.76 -13.50
C GLN A 185 33.82 -18.69 -12.34
N ARG A 186 32.90 -19.63 -12.61
CA ARG A 186 32.66 -20.74 -11.67
C ARG A 186 32.39 -22.08 -12.34
N GLN A 187 33.22 -22.41 -13.33
CA GLN A 187 33.39 -23.77 -13.82
C GLN A 187 34.75 -24.26 -13.33
N ASN A 188 34.74 -25.24 -12.41
CA ASN A 188 35.82 -26.15 -11.98
C ASN A 188 35.94 -26.27 -10.46
N THR A 189 34.95 -26.85 -9.78
CA THR A 189 35.20 -27.56 -8.50
C THR A 189 34.09 -28.59 -8.20
N VAL A 190 33.83 -29.53 -9.12
CA VAL A 190 32.94 -30.68 -8.81
C VAL A 190 33.50 -32.04 -9.25
N ASN A 191 34.73 -32.09 -9.77
CA ASN A 191 35.40 -33.36 -10.11
C ASN A 191 36.42 -33.82 -9.07
N ASP A 192 36.49 -33.19 -7.89
CA ASP A 192 37.44 -33.53 -6.81
C ASP A 192 36.73 -34.14 -5.58
N LEU A 193 35.68 -34.93 -5.83
CA LEU A 193 34.96 -35.65 -4.76
C LEU A 193 34.56 -37.08 -5.14
N LEU A 194 35.24 -37.68 -6.13
CA LEU A 194 35.10 -39.09 -6.52
C LEU A 194 36.44 -39.71 -6.95
N GLN A 195 37.50 -39.46 -6.18
CA GLN A 195 38.67 -40.37 -6.14
C GLN A 195 39.14 -40.49 -4.68
N PHE A 196 38.54 -41.45 -3.98
CA PHE A 196 39.10 -42.44 -3.05
C PHE A 196 37.97 -43.00 -2.18
#